data_AF-A0A6D2KKZ9-F1
#
_entry.id   AF-A0A6D2KKZ9-F1
#
_cell.length_a   1.000
_cell.length_b   1.000
_cell.length_c   1.000
_cell.angle_alpha   90.00
_cell.angle_beta   90.00
_cell.angle_gamma   90.00
#
_symmetry.space_group_name_H-M   'P 1'
#
loop_
_entity.id
_entity.type
_entity.pdbx_description
1 polymer ?
#
loop_
_entity_poly.entity_id
_entity_poly.type
_entity_poly.pdbx_seq_one_letter_code
_entity_poly.pdbx_strand_id
1 'polypeptide(L)'
;MMKSSESPSSLPPPRSLMSLPHDVVLNCVARITRSHHPVLSLVSKSFRSLVASPELEATRSLIGNPEKLLYVCLRLKNNPSWFVLSQDPKRKLIPIPSYPNFPNQHPDSSTVVSVGSEIYLIGGFVKGKRKRSRRVFLLDCKSHQWRQLPKMRVSRKDAAAVVKDGKIYVNGGCSDRRYKDTESYGEVYDSKTRTWEPTEMERRSYLIKTAFGLCSIVCLVNSENYAIFTMDHPPWCFTRVLNGELWCGGSVFWYRVSGLEELSSNYLISVANPSGGSRVTVWWKNTKECRTEIWCAEILIESLPGRKFRGTVEWSENVFTFQGCESGDGDPVLLLHSALVNFV
;
A
#
# COMPACT_ATOMS: atom_id res chain seq x y z
N MET A 1 70.55 34.90 -1.27
CA MET A 1 69.58 33.81 -1.03
C MET A 1 68.19 34.30 -1.43
N MET A 2 67.76 34.02 -2.67
CA MET A 2 66.35 34.19 -3.07
C MET A 2 65.71 32.81 -3.05
N LYS A 3 64.69 32.63 -2.20
CA LYS A 3 63.86 31.41 -2.17
C LYS A 3 62.89 31.47 -3.35
N SER A 4 62.99 30.50 -4.25
CA SER A 4 62.01 30.22 -5.30
C SER A 4 60.68 29.83 -4.67
N SER A 5 59.60 30.54 -5.02
CA SER A 5 58.23 30.21 -4.65
C SER A 5 57.72 29.07 -5.53
N GLU A 6 57.53 27.88 -4.94
CA GLU A 6 56.78 26.79 -5.59
C GLU A 6 55.29 27.15 -5.66
N SER A 7 54.72 27.07 -6.85
CA SER A 7 53.28 27.22 -7.10
C SER A 7 52.52 25.99 -6.58
N PRO A 8 51.30 26.13 -6.02
CA PRO A 8 50.53 24.98 -5.55
C PRO A 8 50.09 24.13 -6.75
N SER A 9 50.43 22.84 -6.72
CA SER A 9 49.98 21.83 -7.69
C SER A 9 48.46 21.82 -7.79
N SER A 10 47.92 22.06 -8.99
CA SER A 10 46.49 21.95 -9.29
C SER A 10 46.00 20.53 -9.00
N LEU A 11 45.03 20.37 -8.09
CA LEU A 11 44.34 19.11 -7.86
C LEU A 11 43.75 18.60 -9.19
N PRO A 12 43.83 17.29 -9.51
CA PRO A 12 43.20 16.75 -10.69
C PRO A 12 41.69 16.99 -10.64
N PRO A 13 41.04 17.23 -11.80
CA PRO A 13 39.61 17.48 -11.84
C PRO A 13 38.84 16.31 -11.22
N PRO A 14 37.72 16.57 -10.51
CA PRO A 14 36.95 15.53 -9.86
C PRO A 14 36.51 14.50 -10.91
N ARG A 15 36.84 13.23 -10.68
CA ARG A 15 36.45 12.13 -11.57
C ARG A 15 34.93 11.98 -11.51
N SER A 16 34.27 12.17 -12.66
CA SER A 16 32.84 11.95 -12.80
C SER A 16 32.50 10.48 -12.58
N LEU A 17 31.39 10.17 -11.90
CA LEU A 17 30.90 8.80 -11.75
C LEU A 17 30.78 8.09 -13.12
N MET A 18 30.45 8.84 -14.17
CA MET A 18 30.32 8.33 -15.54
C MET A 18 31.66 7.94 -16.20
N SER A 19 32.80 8.18 -15.53
CA SER A 19 34.11 7.68 -15.97
C SER A 19 34.37 6.23 -15.55
N LEU A 20 33.52 5.66 -14.70
CA LEU A 20 33.58 4.26 -14.30
C LEU A 20 32.97 3.35 -15.37
N PRO A 21 33.34 2.05 -15.40
CA PRO A 21 32.66 1.04 -16.21
C PRO A 21 31.14 1.04 -16.00
N HIS A 22 30.38 0.79 -17.06
CA HIS A 22 28.92 0.92 -17.08
C HIS A 22 28.23 0.05 -16.02
N ASP A 23 28.69 -1.19 -15.86
CA ASP A 23 28.24 -2.14 -14.86
C ASP A 23 28.45 -1.63 -13.43
N VAL A 24 29.60 -1.02 -13.13
CA VAL A 24 29.90 -0.42 -11.83
C VAL A 24 28.96 0.76 -11.54
N VAL A 25 28.78 1.66 -12.52
CA VAL A 25 27.84 2.78 -12.41
C VAL A 25 26.43 2.28 -12.11
N LEU A 26 25.98 1.29 -12.87
CA LEU A 26 24.64 0.76 -12.78
C LEU A 26 24.43 0.05 -11.43
N ASN A 27 25.43 -0.68 -10.94
CA ASN A 27 25.43 -1.30 -9.62
C ASN A 27 25.41 -0.24 -8.48
N CYS A 28 26.14 0.87 -8.61
CA CYS A 28 26.07 1.98 -7.67
C CYS A 28 24.69 2.63 -7.64
N VAL A 29 24.14 2.98 -8.81
CA VAL A 29 22.82 3.62 -8.92
C VAL A 29 21.70 2.68 -8.47
N ALA A 30 21.84 1.37 -8.71
CA ALA A 30 20.89 0.36 -8.26
C ALA A 30 20.76 0.28 -6.73
N ARG A 31 21.74 0.78 -5.96
CA ARG A 31 21.65 0.85 -4.49
C ARG A 31 21.05 2.15 -3.97
N ILE A 32 20.86 3.14 -4.83
CA ILE A 32 20.24 4.41 -4.45
C ILE A 32 18.73 4.20 -4.39
N THR A 33 18.08 4.75 -3.38
CA THR A 33 16.63 4.63 -3.21
C THR A 33 15.87 5.27 -4.38
N ARG A 34 14.76 4.66 -4.85
CA ARG A 34 13.95 5.22 -5.97
C ARG A 34 13.44 6.63 -5.69
N SER A 35 13.32 7.05 -4.43
CA SER A 35 12.99 8.43 -4.05
C SER A 35 13.98 9.48 -4.57
N HIS A 36 15.24 9.12 -4.78
CA HIS A 36 16.28 10.02 -5.30
C HIS A 36 16.41 9.98 -6.83
N HIS A 37 15.73 9.04 -7.51
CA HIS A 37 15.80 8.90 -8.96
C HIS A 37 15.35 10.15 -9.73
N PRO A 38 14.29 10.89 -9.31
CA PRO A 38 13.93 12.15 -9.95
C PRO A 38 15.07 13.18 -9.87
N VAL A 39 15.74 13.28 -8.71
CA VAL A 39 16.89 14.19 -8.52
C VAL A 39 18.07 13.76 -9.38
N LEU A 40 18.41 12.47 -9.40
CA LEU A 40 19.46 11.92 -10.27
C LEU A 40 19.19 12.20 -11.75
N SER A 41 17.94 12.08 -12.18
CA SER A 41 17.51 12.35 -13.57
C SER A 41 17.66 13.81 -13.99
N LEU A 42 17.82 14.73 -13.04
CA LEU A 42 18.09 16.15 -13.28
C LEU A 42 19.58 16.47 -13.39
N VAL A 43 20.47 15.59 -12.90
CA VAL A 43 21.93 15.80 -12.90
C VAL A 43 22.50 15.79 -14.32
N SER A 44 22.10 14.82 -15.15
CA SER A 44 22.55 14.73 -16.54
C SER A 44 21.61 13.89 -17.42
N LYS A 45 21.73 14.04 -18.75
CA LYS A 45 21.01 13.19 -19.72
C LYS A 45 21.36 11.70 -19.54
N SER A 46 22.62 11.39 -19.21
CA SER A 46 23.09 10.02 -18.98
C SER A 46 22.43 9.41 -17.74
N PHE A 47 22.37 10.14 -16.62
CA PHE A 47 21.67 9.67 -15.42
C PHE A 47 20.17 9.50 -15.68
N ARG A 48 19.53 10.43 -16.40
CA ARG A 48 18.13 10.29 -16.80
C ARG A 48 17.88 9.02 -17.61
N SER A 49 18.74 8.75 -18.59
CA SER A 49 18.64 7.54 -19.42
C SER A 49 18.87 6.28 -18.60
N LEU A 50 19.86 6.27 -17.70
CA LEU A 50 20.19 5.15 -16.84
C LEU A 50 19.06 4.84 -15.85
N VAL A 51 18.48 5.87 -15.23
CA VAL A 51 17.35 5.74 -14.30
C VAL A 51 16.11 5.18 -14.98
N ALA A 52 15.92 5.49 -16.27
CA ALA A 52 14.83 4.96 -17.09
C ALA A 52 15.14 3.58 -17.72
N SER A 53 16.34 3.05 -17.53
CA SER A 53 16.82 1.85 -18.22
C SER A 53 16.27 0.56 -17.59
N PRO A 54 15.88 -0.45 -18.40
CA PRO A 54 15.48 -1.76 -17.88
C PRO A 54 16.65 -2.51 -17.21
N GLU A 55 17.89 -2.23 -17.58
CA GLU A 55 19.10 -2.84 -17.02
C GLU A 55 19.27 -2.47 -15.54
N LEU A 56 18.97 -1.22 -15.18
CA LEU A 56 18.97 -0.78 -13.79
C LEU A 56 17.98 -1.60 -12.96
N GLU A 57 16.79 -1.83 -13.50
CA GLU A 57 15.78 -2.63 -12.83
C GLU A 57 16.20 -4.09 -12.67
N ALA A 58 16.72 -4.73 -13.72
CA ALA A 58 17.25 -6.08 -13.64
C ALA A 58 18.36 -6.21 -12.58
N THR A 59 19.24 -5.22 -12.50
CA THR A 59 20.34 -5.23 -11.52
C THR A 59 19.85 -5.03 -10.09
N ARG A 60 18.82 -4.21 -9.89
CA ARG A 60 18.18 -4.08 -8.58
C ARG A 60 17.56 -5.39 -8.13
N SER A 61 16.84 -6.06 -9.02
CA SER A 61 16.25 -7.38 -8.74
C SER A 61 17.33 -8.43 -8.43
N LEU A 62 18.51 -8.34 -9.05
CA LEU A 62 19.67 -9.20 -8.73
C LEU A 62 20.31 -8.88 -7.38
N ILE A 63 20.41 -7.59 -7.00
CA ILE A 63 20.97 -7.19 -5.70
C ILE A 63 20.06 -7.65 -4.55
N GLY A 64 18.75 -7.79 -4.80
CA GLY A 64 17.81 -8.31 -3.81
C GLY A 64 17.56 -7.33 -2.66
N ASN A 65 17.51 -6.02 -2.95
CA ASN A 65 17.18 -4.99 -1.97
C ASN A 65 15.75 -4.46 -2.23
N PRO A 66 14.71 -5.13 -1.71
CA PRO A 66 13.35 -4.76 -2.02
C PRO A 66 13.00 -3.43 -1.37
N GLU A 67 12.59 -2.46 -2.18
CA GLU A 67 12.03 -1.21 -1.67
C GLU A 67 10.55 -1.40 -1.40
N LYS A 68 10.14 -1.10 -0.17
CA LYS A 68 8.74 -1.11 0.23
C LYS A 68 8.19 0.31 0.23
N LEU A 69 7.19 0.55 -0.61
CA LEU A 69 6.47 1.83 -0.64
C LEU A 69 5.04 1.65 -0.16
N LEU A 70 4.60 2.58 0.66
CA LEU A 70 3.25 2.61 1.19
C LEU A 70 2.39 3.56 0.37
N TYR A 71 1.40 2.99 -0.30
CA TYR A 71 0.39 3.70 -1.04
C TYR A 71 -0.86 3.83 -0.19
N VAL A 72 -1.52 4.96 -0.30
CA VAL A 72 -2.64 5.32 0.56
C VAL A 72 -3.74 5.93 -0.29
N CYS A 73 -4.95 5.43 -0.16
CA CYS A 73 -6.14 5.96 -0.80
C CYS A 73 -6.96 6.75 0.22
N LEU A 74 -6.99 8.07 0.05
CA LEU A 74 -7.79 8.98 0.88
C LEU A 74 -9.05 9.38 0.12
N ARG A 75 -10.19 9.37 0.80
CA ARG A 75 -11.41 10.03 0.30
C ARG A 75 -11.31 11.52 0.61
N LEU A 76 -11.08 12.37 -0.39
CA LEU A 76 -11.07 13.83 -0.23
C LEU A 76 -12.28 14.41 -0.97
N LYS A 77 -13.09 15.28 -0.32
CA LYS A 77 -14.22 15.99 -0.97
C LYS A 77 -15.06 15.10 -1.90
N ASN A 78 -15.42 13.90 -1.42
CA ASN A 78 -16.18 12.85 -2.13
C ASN A 78 -15.48 11.99 -3.19
N ASN A 79 -14.20 12.23 -3.51
CA ASN A 79 -13.45 11.41 -4.46
C ASN A 79 -12.25 10.70 -3.80
N PRO A 80 -12.16 9.35 -3.91
CA PRO A 80 -10.95 8.61 -3.62
C PRO A 80 -9.77 9.11 -4.46
N SER A 81 -8.67 9.43 -3.80
CA SER A 81 -7.42 9.87 -4.41
C SER A 81 -6.27 9.04 -3.84
N TRP A 82 -5.37 8.61 -4.71
CA TRP A 82 -4.22 7.80 -4.34
C TRP A 82 -3.00 8.67 -4.08
N PHE A 83 -2.23 8.30 -3.07
CA PHE A 83 -1.00 8.94 -2.64
C PHE A 83 0.07 7.88 -2.43
N VAL A 84 1.33 8.26 -2.60
CA VAL A 84 2.48 7.49 -2.14
C VAL A 84 3.13 8.22 -0.97
N LEU A 85 3.46 7.50 0.10
CA LEU A 85 4.25 8.04 1.20
C LEU A 85 5.71 8.13 0.75
N SER A 86 6.25 9.35 0.72
CA SER A 86 7.66 9.55 0.40
C SER A 86 8.57 8.96 1.47
N GLN A 87 9.75 8.50 1.05
CA GLN A 87 10.79 8.00 1.94
C GLN A 87 11.82 9.09 2.31
N ASP A 88 11.49 10.37 2.09
CA ASP A 88 12.33 11.47 2.55
C ASP A 88 12.22 11.63 4.09
N PRO A 89 13.13 12.38 4.75
CA PRO A 89 13.06 12.55 6.21
C PRO A 89 11.75 13.16 6.73
N LYS A 90 11.00 13.88 5.89
CA LYS A 90 9.74 14.55 6.25
C LYS A 90 8.49 13.72 5.92
N ARG A 91 8.65 12.61 5.19
CA ARG A 91 7.65 11.62 4.77
C ARG A 91 6.29 12.21 4.44
N LYS A 92 6.23 13.04 3.39
CA LYS A 92 4.97 13.62 2.90
C LYS A 92 4.23 12.67 1.95
N LEU A 93 2.90 12.76 1.96
CA LEU A 93 2.06 12.10 0.95
C LEU A 93 2.14 12.87 -0.37
N ILE A 94 2.60 12.18 -1.42
CA ILE A 94 2.69 12.72 -2.77
C ILE A 94 1.48 12.21 -3.57
N PRO A 95 0.67 13.09 -4.17
CA PRO A 95 -0.51 12.69 -4.93
C PRO A 95 -0.11 11.94 -6.21
N ILE A 96 -0.86 10.88 -6.50
CA ILE A 96 -0.75 10.12 -7.74
C ILE A 96 -1.83 10.61 -8.70
N PRO A 97 -1.50 10.88 -9.98
CA PRO A 97 -2.49 11.26 -10.98
C PRO A 97 -3.63 10.24 -11.04
N SER A 98 -4.85 10.73 -10.87
CA SER A 98 -6.06 9.91 -11.07
C SER A 98 -6.17 9.51 -12.54
N TYR A 99 -6.69 8.31 -12.82
CA TYR A 99 -6.90 7.86 -14.19
C TYR A 99 -7.77 8.87 -14.96
N PRO A 100 -7.26 9.44 -16.07
CA PRO A 100 -8.06 10.29 -16.94
C PRO A 100 -9.18 9.41 -17.51
N ASN A 101 -10.43 9.78 -17.25
CA ASN A 101 -11.62 8.98 -17.54
C ASN A 101 -11.93 7.83 -16.57
N PHE A 102 -11.69 7.97 -15.26
CA PHE A 102 -12.69 7.42 -14.32
C PHE A 102 -14.01 8.12 -14.67
N PRO A 103 -14.97 7.51 -15.39
CA PRO A 103 -16.16 8.23 -15.82
C PRO A 103 -17.00 8.45 -14.55
N ASN A 104 -16.87 9.64 -13.99
CA ASN A 104 -17.67 10.22 -12.92
C ASN A 104 -17.90 9.37 -11.67
N GLN A 105 -16.97 8.50 -11.24
CA GLN A 105 -16.88 7.96 -9.86
C GLN A 105 -15.79 6.88 -9.78
N HIS A 106 -14.75 7.10 -8.99
CA HIS A 106 -13.99 5.98 -8.44
C HIS A 106 -14.96 5.14 -7.58
N PRO A 107 -15.03 3.81 -7.76
CA PRO A 107 -15.98 3.00 -6.99
C PRO A 107 -15.60 3.03 -5.50
N ASP A 108 -16.56 3.42 -4.66
CA ASP A 108 -16.43 3.27 -3.20
C ASP A 108 -16.40 1.78 -2.83
N SER A 109 -15.84 1.40 -1.68
CA SER A 109 -15.86 -0.01 -1.25
C SER A 109 -15.23 -1.00 -2.25
N SER A 110 -14.23 -0.54 -3.02
CA SER A 110 -13.43 -1.41 -3.89
C SER A 110 -12.58 -2.36 -3.05
N THR A 111 -12.25 -3.52 -3.59
CA THR A 111 -11.25 -4.41 -3.00
C THR A 111 -9.87 -4.03 -3.56
N VAL A 112 -8.87 -3.94 -2.69
CA VAL A 112 -7.51 -3.53 -3.07
C VAL A 112 -6.53 -4.65 -2.77
N VAL A 113 -5.69 -4.98 -3.74
CA VAL A 113 -4.67 -6.02 -3.63
C VAL A 113 -3.38 -5.53 -4.28
N SER A 114 -2.23 -5.79 -3.68
CA SER A 114 -0.92 -5.54 -4.31
C SER A 114 -0.28 -6.85 -4.77
N VAL A 115 0.31 -6.85 -5.97
CA VAL A 115 1.10 -7.96 -6.53
C VAL A 115 2.39 -7.37 -7.08
N GLY A 116 3.52 -7.67 -6.43
CA GLY A 116 4.81 -7.06 -6.79
C GLY A 116 4.75 -5.52 -6.74
N SER A 117 5.05 -4.89 -7.88
CA SER A 117 5.02 -3.43 -8.08
C SER A 117 3.68 -2.89 -8.61
N GLU A 118 2.59 -3.65 -8.47
CA GLU A 118 1.29 -3.29 -9.03
C GLU A 118 0.20 -3.30 -7.95
N ILE A 119 -0.77 -2.38 -8.07
CA ILE A 119 -1.97 -2.32 -7.22
C ILE A 119 -3.21 -2.57 -8.06
N TYR A 120 -4.04 -3.50 -7.64
CA TYR A 120 -5.30 -3.88 -8.26
C TYR A 120 -6.47 -3.31 -7.47
N LEU A 121 -7.31 -2.52 -8.15
CA LEU A 121 -8.62 -2.07 -7.67
C LEU A 121 -9.70 -2.95 -8.29
N ILE A 122 -10.46 -3.66 -7.46
CA ILE A 122 -11.40 -4.69 -7.90
C ILE A 122 -12.82 -4.33 -7.43
N GLY A 123 -13.73 -4.16 -8.38
CA GLY A 123 -15.15 -3.96 -8.12
C GLY A 123 -15.50 -2.61 -7.52
N GLY A 124 -16.26 -2.63 -6.42
CA GLY A 124 -16.75 -1.47 -5.68
C GLY A 124 -18.16 -1.02 -6.06
N PHE A 125 -18.57 0.15 -5.57
CA PHE A 125 -19.91 0.71 -5.68
C PHE A 125 -19.87 2.08 -6.36
N VAL A 126 -20.61 2.19 -7.46
CA VAL A 126 -20.72 3.42 -8.24
C VAL A 126 -21.96 4.17 -7.76
N LYS A 127 -21.78 5.18 -6.91
CA LYS A 127 -22.87 5.92 -6.22
C LYS A 127 -23.95 6.44 -7.14
N GLY A 128 -23.60 7.17 -8.20
CA GLY A 128 -24.52 7.75 -9.17
C GLY A 128 -25.30 6.72 -9.98
N LYS A 129 -24.80 5.49 -10.11
CA LYS A 129 -25.52 4.36 -10.74
C LYS A 129 -26.23 3.47 -9.72
N ARG A 130 -26.00 3.68 -8.42
CA ARG A 130 -26.41 2.84 -7.29
C ARG A 130 -26.16 1.35 -7.52
N LYS A 131 -25.03 1.00 -8.16
CA LYS A 131 -24.73 -0.35 -8.63
C LYS A 131 -23.33 -0.81 -8.23
N ARG A 132 -23.22 -2.11 -7.95
CA ARG A 132 -21.93 -2.81 -7.84
C ARG A 132 -21.23 -2.82 -9.19
N SER A 133 -19.90 -2.80 -9.15
CA SER A 133 -19.03 -2.74 -10.32
C SER A 133 -18.37 -4.09 -10.58
N ARG A 134 -18.22 -4.43 -11.86
CA ARG A 134 -17.36 -5.52 -12.35
C ARG A 134 -16.00 -5.04 -12.85
N ARG A 135 -15.74 -3.73 -12.78
CA ARG A 135 -14.53 -3.12 -13.34
C ARG A 135 -13.33 -3.45 -12.46
N VAL A 136 -12.19 -3.59 -13.12
CA VAL A 136 -10.90 -3.82 -12.49
C VAL A 136 -9.93 -2.79 -13.05
N PHE A 137 -9.16 -2.16 -12.18
CA PHE A 137 -8.10 -1.24 -12.58
C PHE A 137 -6.80 -1.68 -11.97
N LEU A 138 -5.72 -1.33 -12.65
CA LEU A 138 -4.37 -1.50 -12.19
C LEU A 138 -3.70 -0.14 -12.10
N LEU A 139 -3.01 0.11 -11.00
CA LEU A 139 -1.97 1.13 -10.89
C LEU A 139 -0.60 0.45 -11.02
N ASP A 140 0.11 0.80 -12.08
CA ASP A 140 1.53 0.50 -12.20
C ASP A 140 2.30 1.47 -11.30
N CYS A 141 2.91 0.95 -10.24
CA CYS A 141 3.57 1.78 -9.24
C CYS A 141 4.96 2.27 -9.69
N LYS A 142 5.51 1.75 -10.81
CA LYS A 142 6.75 2.24 -11.40
C LYS A 142 6.52 3.52 -12.21
N SER A 143 5.46 3.53 -13.01
CA SER A 143 5.10 4.65 -13.89
C SER A 143 4.04 5.59 -13.30
N HIS A 144 3.43 5.20 -12.17
CA HIS A 144 2.26 5.86 -11.57
C HIS A 144 1.10 6.05 -12.55
N GLN A 145 1.00 5.14 -13.52
CA GLN A 145 -0.07 5.14 -14.52
C GLN A 145 -1.13 4.10 -14.21
N TRP A 146 -2.37 4.48 -14.50
CA TRP A 146 -3.52 3.61 -14.37
C TRP A 146 -3.87 2.95 -15.70
N ARG A 147 -4.30 1.69 -15.65
CA ARG A 147 -4.91 0.98 -16.80
C ARG A 147 -6.14 0.21 -16.38
N GLN A 148 -7.13 0.14 -17.27
CA GLN A 148 -8.30 -0.73 -17.04
C GLN A 148 -7.97 -2.16 -17.48
N LEU A 149 -8.30 -3.13 -16.64
CA LEU A 149 -8.12 -4.56 -16.91
C LEU A 149 -9.44 -5.20 -17.39
N PRO A 150 -9.40 -6.45 -17.89
CA PRO A 150 -10.60 -7.24 -18.16
C PRO A 150 -11.55 -7.26 -16.96
N LYS A 151 -12.84 -7.10 -17.24
CA LYS A 151 -13.88 -7.03 -16.21
C LYS A 151 -14.10 -8.41 -15.59
N MET A 152 -14.42 -8.44 -14.30
CA MET A 152 -14.94 -9.64 -13.64
C MET A 152 -16.24 -10.10 -14.30
N ARG A 153 -16.58 -11.38 -14.10
CA ARG A 153 -17.86 -11.95 -14.54
C ARG A 153 -19.00 -11.43 -13.66
N VAL A 154 -18.76 -11.30 -12.35
CA VAL A 154 -19.77 -10.85 -11.37
C VAL A 154 -19.44 -9.47 -10.81
N SER A 155 -20.46 -8.62 -10.66
CA SER A 155 -20.33 -7.31 -10.02
C SER A 155 -20.26 -7.42 -8.49
N ARG A 156 -19.23 -6.83 -7.89
CA ARG A 156 -18.89 -6.97 -6.47
C ARG A 156 -18.67 -5.62 -5.80
N LYS A 157 -19.02 -5.50 -4.52
CA LYS A 157 -18.52 -4.44 -3.61
C LYS A 157 -18.15 -5.10 -2.29
N ASP A 158 -17.16 -4.56 -1.57
CA ASP A 158 -16.73 -5.12 -0.28
C ASP A 158 -16.34 -6.61 -0.37
N ALA A 159 -15.81 -7.06 -1.51
CA ALA A 159 -15.33 -8.43 -1.67
C ALA A 159 -14.01 -8.65 -0.90
N ALA A 160 -13.74 -9.90 -0.56
CA ALA A 160 -12.43 -10.34 -0.12
C ALA A 160 -11.55 -10.68 -1.33
N ALA A 161 -10.25 -10.44 -1.26
CA ALA A 161 -9.32 -10.93 -2.26
C ALA A 161 -7.95 -11.32 -1.69
N VAL A 162 -7.33 -12.34 -2.27
CA VAL A 162 -6.03 -12.88 -1.88
C VAL A 162 -5.17 -13.17 -3.10
N VAL A 163 -3.86 -12.98 -2.96
CA VAL A 163 -2.88 -13.37 -3.98
C VAL A 163 -2.30 -14.72 -3.61
N LYS A 164 -2.39 -15.68 -4.53
CA LYS A 164 -1.78 -17.01 -4.36
C LYS A 164 -1.26 -17.49 -5.71
N ASP A 165 -0.03 -18.01 -5.71
CA ASP A 165 0.63 -18.55 -6.91
C ASP A 165 0.62 -17.58 -8.12
N GLY A 166 0.76 -16.28 -7.84
CA GLY A 166 0.74 -15.22 -8.87
C GLY A 166 -0.65 -14.89 -9.44
N LYS A 167 -1.72 -15.48 -8.89
CA LYS A 167 -3.12 -15.24 -9.25
C LYS A 167 -3.86 -14.50 -8.14
N ILE A 168 -4.90 -13.75 -8.52
CA ILE A 168 -5.73 -13.00 -7.58
C ILE A 168 -7.10 -13.68 -7.46
N TYR A 169 -7.39 -14.20 -6.29
CA TYR A 169 -8.67 -14.82 -5.96
C TYR A 169 -9.57 -13.79 -5.30
N VAL A 170 -10.83 -13.68 -5.73
CA VAL A 170 -11.81 -12.72 -5.23
C VAL A 170 -13.08 -13.45 -4.83
N ASN A 171 -13.61 -13.19 -3.64
CA ASN A 171 -14.75 -13.91 -3.09
C ASN A 171 -15.75 -12.96 -2.40
N GLY A 172 -17.05 -13.24 -2.54
CA GLY A 172 -18.13 -12.50 -1.91
C GLY A 172 -18.43 -11.13 -2.53
N GLY A 173 -19.12 -10.27 -1.76
CA GLY A 173 -19.45 -8.90 -2.18
C GLY A 173 -20.56 -8.76 -3.23
N CYS A 174 -21.22 -9.86 -3.60
CA CYS A 174 -22.28 -9.92 -4.61
C CYS A 174 -23.67 -9.59 -4.01
N SER A 175 -24.64 -9.15 -4.82
CA SER A 175 -26.04 -8.93 -4.36
C SER A 175 -27.09 -9.80 -5.00
N ASP A 176 -26.82 -10.43 -6.15
CA ASP A 176 -27.86 -11.18 -6.83
C ASP A 176 -28.17 -12.45 -6.04
N ARG A 177 -29.45 -12.69 -5.76
CA ARG A 177 -29.93 -13.93 -5.15
C ARG A 177 -29.54 -15.15 -6.01
N ARG A 178 -29.44 -14.98 -7.33
CA ARG A 178 -28.96 -16.01 -8.25
C ARG A 178 -27.51 -16.43 -8.00
N TYR A 179 -26.66 -15.52 -7.50
CA TYR A 179 -25.27 -15.83 -7.14
C TYR A 179 -25.11 -16.32 -5.70
N LYS A 180 -26.21 -16.36 -4.92
CA LYS A 180 -26.16 -16.97 -3.60
C LYS A 180 -26.07 -18.48 -3.71
N ASP A 181 -26.68 -19.09 -4.74
CA ASP A 181 -26.85 -20.55 -4.89
C ASP A 181 -25.95 -21.19 -5.95
N THR A 182 -25.01 -20.46 -6.57
CA THR A 182 -24.14 -20.97 -7.66
C THR A 182 -22.67 -21.04 -7.26
N GLU A 183 -21.92 -21.92 -7.94
CA GLU A 183 -20.44 -22.06 -7.96
C GLU A 183 -19.67 -20.76 -8.30
N SER A 184 -20.37 -19.67 -8.59
CA SER A 184 -19.82 -18.38 -9.03
C SER A 184 -19.56 -17.39 -7.88
N TYR A 185 -19.57 -17.85 -6.62
CA TYR A 185 -19.40 -16.97 -5.47
C TYR A 185 -17.98 -16.40 -5.38
N GLY A 186 -16.99 -17.10 -5.94
CA GLY A 186 -15.63 -16.60 -6.15
C GLY A 186 -15.21 -16.62 -7.62
N GLU A 187 -14.18 -15.84 -7.93
CA GLU A 187 -13.50 -15.83 -9.22
C GLU A 187 -11.99 -15.68 -9.01
N VAL A 188 -11.19 -16.19 -9.94
CA VAL A 188 -9.73 -16.02 -9.97
C VAL A 188 -9.31 -15.26 -11.22
N TYR A 189 -8.40 -14.31 -11.05
CA TYR A 189 -7.72 -13.60 -12.12
C TYR A 189 -6.32 -14.14 -12.30
N ASP A 190 -6.01 -14.57 -13.51
CA ASP A 190 -4.68 -14.96 -13.91
C ASP A 190 -4.03 -13.82 -14.72
N SER A 191 -2.93 -13.27 -14.18
CA SER A 191 -2.21 -12.15 -14.80
C SER A 191 -1.51 -12.53 -16.11
N LYS A 192 -1.17 -13.82 -16.30
CA LYS A 192 -0.50 -14.33 -17.50
C LYS A 192 -1.47 -14.44 -18.67
N THR A 193 -2.65 -15.02 -18.44
CA THR A 193 -3.69 -15.16 -19.48
C THR A 193 -4.58 -13.93 -19.58
N ARG A 194 -4.57 -13.06 -18.56
CA ARG A 194 -5.46 -11.89 -18.41
C ARG A 194 -6.94 -12.29 -18.42
N THR A 195 -7.28 -13.46 -17.88
CA THR A 195 -8.65 -13.97 -17.83
C THR A 195 -9.16 -14.06 -16.40
N TRP A 196 -10.49 -13.97 -16.29
CA TRP A 196 -11.23 -14.29 -15.05
C TRP A 196 -11.93 -15.63 -15.21
N GLU A 197 -11.75 -16.52 -14.24
CA GLU A 197 -12.34 -17.86 -14.22
C GLU A 197 -13.12 -18.08 -12.92
N PRO A 198 -14.24 -18.83 -12.93
CA PRO A 198 -14.90 -19.25 -11.69
C PRO A 198 -13.94 -20.08 -10.83
N THR A 199 -14.12 -20.02 -9.51
CA THR A 199 -13.37 -20.87 -8.57
C THR A 199 -14.34 -21.64 -7.70
N GLU A 200 -14.04 -22.91 -7.45
CA GLU A 200 -14.85 -23.82 -6.62
C GLU A 200 -14.74 -23.54 -5.10
N MET A 201 -14.44 -22.30 -4.68
CA MET A 201 -14.34 -21.99 -3.26
C MET A 201 -15.68 -22.19 -2.55
N GLU A 202 -15.74 -23.15 -1.63
CA GLU A 202 -16.94 -23.52 -0.89
C GLU A 202 -17.57 -22.39 -0.07
N ARG A 203 -18.89 -22.47 0.03
CA ARG A 203 -19.85 -21.47 0.54
C ARG A 203 -19.75 -21.15 2.05
N ARG A 204 -18.86 -21.80 2.79
CA ARG A 204 -18.76 -21.71 4.27
C ARG A 204 -17.62 -20.81 4.76
N SER A 205 -17.17 -19.87 3.94
CA SER A 205 -16.13 -18.91 4.29
C SER A 205 -16.67 -17.76 5.15
N TYR A 206 -16.40 -17.73 6.46
CA TYR A 206 -16.49 -16.48 7.22
C TYR A 206 -15.25 -15.65 6.90
N LEU A 207 -15.43 -14.61 6.09
CA LEU A 207 -14.39 -13.64 5.78
C LEU A 207 -14.50 -12.48 6.76
N ILE A 208 -13.60 -12.41 7.73
CA ILE A 208 -13.47 -11.22 8.56
C ILE A 208 -12.77 -10.15 7.72
N LYS A 209 -13.54 -9.20 7.19
CA LYS A 209 -12.99 -7.93 6.71
C LYS A 209 -12.59 -7.12 7.94
N THR A 210 -11.36 -7.28 8.43
CA THR A 210 -10.83 -6.32 9.40
C THR A 210 -10.77 -4.96 8.71
N ALA A 211 -11.41 -3.97 9.32
CA ALA A 211 -11.52 -2.64 8.76
C ALA A 211 -10.12 -2.01 8.64
N PHE A 212 -9.79 -1.58 7.43
CA PHE A 212 -8.71 -0.64 7.06
C PHE A 212 -7.24 -1.04 7.30
N GLY A 213 -6.64 -1.60 6.23
CA GLY A 213 -5.20 -1.58 5.92
C GLY A 213 -4.56 -2.98 5.82
N LEU A 214 -3.88 -3.27 4.70
CA LEU A 214 -3.31 -4.60 4.35
C LEU A 214 -2.45 -5.22 5.47
N CYS A 215 -2.35 -6.53 5.65
CA CYS A 215 -2.31 -7.67 4.72
C CYS A 215 -2.90 -8.93 5.41
N SER A 216 -3.25 -9.94 4.61
CA SER A 216 -3.67 -11.31 5.01
C SER A 216 -5.14 -11.46 5.42
N ILE A 217 -5.94 -11.95 4.48
CA ILE A 217 -7.32 -12.39 4.71
C ILE A 217 -7.29 -13.77 5.37
N VAL A 218 -7.99 -13.90 6.50
CA VAL A 218 -8.34 -15.19 7.10
C VAL A 218 -9.59 -15.72 6.37
N CYS A 219 -9.45 -16.84 5.67
CA CYS A 219 -10.58 -17.63 5.18
C CYS A 219 -10.90 -18.72 6.23
N LEU A 220 -12.02 -18.58 6.95
CA LEU A 220 -12.51 -19.63 7.87
C LEU A 220 -13.39 -20.62 7.09
N VAL A 221 -12.97 -21.88 6.95
CA VAL A 221 -13.81 -22.99 6.45
C VAL A 221 -14.12 -23.93 7.64
N ASN A 222 -15.35 -24.46 7.69
CA ASN A 222 -16.00 -25.12 8.84
C ASN A 222 -15.28 -26.35 9.47
N SER A 223 -15.86 -26.78 10.60
CA SER A 223 -15.33 -27.56 11.74
C SER A 223 -14.54 -28.86 11.57
N GLU A 224 -14.26 -29.39 10.37
CA GLU A 224 -13.61 -30.73 10.27
C GLU A 224 -12.52 -30.90 9.21
N ASN A 225 -12.18 -29.90 8.39
CA ASN A 225 -11.00 -30.00 7.51
C ASN A 225 -10.34 -28.63 7.30
N TYR A 226 -9.10 -28.49 7.77
CA TYR A 226 -8.34 -27.23 7.74
C TYR A 226 -7.49 -27.12 6.46
N ALA A 227 -7.63 -26.01 5.73
CA ALA A 227 -6.60 -25.55 4.79
C ALA A 227 -6.57 -24.01 4.73
N ILE A 228 -5.52 -23.40 5.29
CA ILE A 228 -5.19 -21.97 5.21
C ILE A 228 -3.72 -21.88 4.79
N PHE A 229 -3.39 -21.22 3.68
CA PHE A 229 -2.01 -20.91 3.32
C PHE A 229 -1.98 -19.66 2.41
N THR A 230 -1.08 -18.67 2.54
CA THR A 230 0.27 -18.56 3.18
C THR A 230 0.53 -17.11 3.67
N MET A 231 1.42 -16.74 4.62
CA MET A 231 2.88 -16.98 4.73
C MET A 231 3.42 -16.85 6.18
N ASP A 232 4.43 -17.68 6.49
CA ASP A 232 5.72 -17.49 7.22
C ASP A 232 5.86 -16.61 8.47
N HIS A 233 4.78 -16.02 9.00
CA HIS A 233 4.85 -15.24 10.23
C HIS A 233 4.09 -15.96 11.36
N PRO A 234 4.64 -15.95 12.58
CA PRO A 234 4.04 -16.67 13.70
C PRO A 234 2.58 -16.23 13.91
N PRO A 235 1.68 -17.13 14.36
CA PRO A 235 0.24 -16.93 14.48
C PRO A 235 -0.21 -15.84 15.48
N TRP A 236 0.72 -15.01 15.93
CA TRP A 236 0.55 -13.94 16.88
C TRP A 236 0.97 -12.64 16.20
N CYS A 237 0.00 -11.73 16.01
CA CYS A 237 0.11 -10.30 15.63
C CYS A 237 -0.69 -9.91 14.36
N PHE A 238 -1.98 -10.29 14.28
CA PHE A 238 -2.92 -9.47 13.51
C PHE A 238 -3.10 -8.14 14.22
N THR A 239 -3.17 -7.05 13.46
CA THR A 239 -3.41 -5.72 14.01
C THR A 239 -4.71 -5.14 13.46
N ARG A 240 -5.43 -4.41 14.30
CA ARG A 240 -6.63 -3.66 13.90
C ARG A 240 -6.77 -2.40 14.73
N VAL A 241 -7.46 -1.42 14.18
CA VAL A 241 -7.92 -0.25 14.92
C VAL A 241 -9.38 -0.45 15.29
N LEU A 242 -9.73 -0.26 16.56
CA LEU A 242 -11.10 -0.34 17.06
C LEU A 242 -11.31 0.75 18.12
N ASN A 243 -12.38 1.53 17.96
CA ASN A 243 -12.73 2.64 18.85
C ASN A 243 -11.58 3.65 19.07
N GLY A 244 -10.77 3.91 18.04
CA GLY A 244 -9.64 4.82 18.13
C GLY A 244 -8.37 4.24 18.76
N GLU A 245 -8.39 2.98 19.21
CA GLU A 245 -7.25 2.30 19.83
C GLU A 245 -6.66 1.22 18.92
N LEU A 246 -5.37 0.90 19.13
CA LEU A 246 -4.67 -0.18 18.43
C LEU A 246 -4.81 -1.50 19.20
N TRP A 247 -5.19 -2.56 18.49
CA TRP A 247 -5.38 -3.90 19.02
C TRP A 247 -4.53 -4.92 18.26
N CYS A 248 -3.92 -5.84 19.01
CA CYS A 248 -3.16 -6.97 18.47
C CYS A 248 -3.78 -8.29 18.91
N GLY A 249 -3.79 -9.29 18.04
CA GLY A 249 -4.46 -10.54 18.36
C GLY A 249 -4.21 -11.68 17.38
N GLY A 250 -4.90 -12.78 17.68
CA GLY A 250 -5.06 -13.94 16.80
C GLY A 250 -6.45 -13.95 16.15
N SER A 251 -6.86 -15.10 15.65
CA SER A 251 -8.20 -15.29 15.07
C SER A 251 -9.34 -15.13 16.08
N VAL A 252 -9.10 -15.49 17.35
CA VAL A 252 -10.14 -15.58 18.39
C VAL A 252 -9.98 -14.51 19.49
N PHE A 253 -8.75 -14.14 19.83
CA PHE A 253 -8.46 -13.27 20.97
C PHE A 253 -7.75 -12.00 20.52
N TRP A 254 -8.21 -10.86 21.05
CA TRP A 254 -7.67 -9.53 20.76
C TRP A 254 -7.33 -8.82 22.06
N TYR A 255 -6.17 -8.16 22.08
CA TYR A 255 -5.62 -7.46 23.22
C TYR A 255 -5.26 -6.04 22.82
N ARG A 256 -5.58 -5.07 23.68
CA ARG A 256 -5.20 -3.68 23.47
C ARG A 256 -3.69 -3.53 23.59
N VAL A 257 -3.09 -2.76 22.68
CA VAL A 257 -1.67 -2.41 22.75
C VAL A 257 -1.48 -1.28 23.77
N SER A 258 -0.64 -1.48 24.80
CA SER A 258 -0.31 -0.46 25.80
C SER A 258 0.93 0.37 25.41
N GLY A 259 1.19 1.50 26.07
CA GLY A 259 2.34 2.36 25.76
C GLY A 259 2.09 3.36 24.63
N LEU A 260 0.83 3.52 24.23
CA LEU A 260 0.37 4.42 23.17
C LEU A 260 -0.60 5.47 23.72
N GLU A 261 -0.51 5.81 25.00
CA GLU A 261 -1.45 6.70 25.69
C GLU A 261 -1.47 8.10 25.04
N GLU A 262 -0.33 8.60 24.59
CA GLU A 262 -0.24 9.87 23.85
C GLU A 262 -1.02 9.82 22.52
N LEU A 263 -0.97 8.70 21.81
CA LEU A 263 -1.72 8.49 20.55
C LEU A 263 -3.19 8.14 20.77
N SER A 264 -3.55 7.57 21.92
CA SER A 264 -4.94 7.19 22.23
C SER A 264 -5.90 8.39 22.23
N SER A 265 -5.38 9.59 22.52
CA SER A 265 -6.11 10.86 22.46
C SER A 265 -6.51 11.26 21.03
N ASN A 266 -5.83 10.72 20.01
CA ASN A 266 -5.94 11.16 18.63
C ASN A 266 -6.97 10.37 17.80
N TYR A 267 -7.61 9.36 18.39
CA TYR A 267 -8.61 8.50 17.75
C TYR A 267 -8.14 7.92 16.40
N LEU A 268 -7.37 6.83 16.47
CA LEU A 268 -6.84 6.15 15.29
C LEU A 268 -7.96 5.75 14.30
N ILE A 269 -7.66 5.84 13.01
CA ILE A 269 -8.61 5.57 11.91
C ILE A 269 -8.28 4.23 11.22
N SER A 270 -7.00 3.89 11.11
CA SER A 270 -6.55 2.71 10.37
C SER A 270 -5.12 2.32 10.77
N VAL A 271 -4.79 1.06 10.50
CA VAL A 271 -3.44 0.50 10.62
C VAL A 271 -3.05 -0.23 9.35
N ALA A 272 -1.86 0.03 8.84
CA ALA A 272 -1.19 -0.79 7.83
C ALA A 272 -0.07 -1.58 8.51
N ASN A 273 0.13 -2.85 8.17
CA ASN A 273 1.33 -3.58 8.57
C ASN A 273 2.27 -3.71 7.35
N PRO A 274 3.23 -2.80 7.16
CA PRO A 274 4.09 -2.77 5.98
C PRO A 274 5.12 -3.90 5.93
N SER A 275 5.22 -4.78 6.92
CA SER A 275 6.27 -5.81 6.92
C SER A 275 5.86 -7.19 7.42
N GLY A 276 4.59 -7.40 7.78
CA GLY A 276 4.18 -8.67 8.43
C GLY A 276 4.92 -8.93 9.74
N GLY A 277 5.61 -7.91 10.27
CA GLY A 277 6.46 -7.96 11.45
C GLY A 277 5.85 -7.15 12.60
N SER A 278 6.68 -6.89 13.60
CA SER A 278 6.32 -6.08 14.78
C SER A 278 6.02 -4.62 14.46
N ARG A 279 6.42 -4.10 13.29
CA ARG A 279 6.22 -2.69 12.93
C ARG A 279 4.90 -2.48 12.19
N VAL A 280 4.12 -1.53 12.65
CA VAL A 280 2.88 -1.09 12.01
C VAL A 280 2.86 0.41 11.78
N THR A 281 2.10 0.84 10.79
CA THR A 281 1.87 2.24 10.46
C THR A 281 0.42 2.59 10.76
N VAL A 282 0.19 3.52 11.69
CA VAL A 282 -1.16 3.96 12.07
C VAL A 282 -1.45 5.36 11.56
N TRP A 283 -2.73 5.64 11.36
CA TRP A 283 -3.21 6.89 10.78
C TRP A 283 -4.30 7.48 11.64
N TRP A 284 -4.29 8.80 11.78
CA TRP A 284 -5.40 9.56 12.33
C TRP A 284 -5.51 10.91 11.61
N LYS A 285 -6.59 11.63 11.92
CA LYS A 285 -6.79 12.97 11.40
C LYS A 285 -6.92 13.95 12.55
N ASN A 286 -6.42 15.15 12.32
CA ASN A 286 -6.69 16.28 13.20
C ASN A 286 -7.42 17.34 12.37
N THR A 287 -8.67 17.63 12.72
CA THR A 287 -9.49 18.60 12.01
C THR A 287 -9.65 19.84 12.87
N LYS A 288 -9.20 20.99 12.36
CA LYS A 288 -9.37 22.30 12.97
C LYS A 288 -10.11 23.17 11.97
N GLU A 289 -11.33 23.61 12.27
CA GLU A 289 -12.22 24.48 11.47
C GLU A 289 -12.13 24.33 9.93
N CYS A 290 -11.07 24.87 9.30
CA CYS A 290 -10.86 24.90 7.85
C CYS A 290 -9.62 24.13 7.35
N ARG A 291 -9.02 23.30 8.21
CA ARG A 291 -7.81 22.53 7.94
C ARG A 291 -7.97 21.13 8.47
N THR A 292 -7.81 20.15 7.59
CA THR A 292 -7.69 18.74 7.98
C THR A 292 -6.26 18.29 7.77
N GLU A 293 -5.64 17.83 8.84
CA GLU A 293 -4.32 17.24 8.84
C GLU A 293 -4.44 15.72 8.89
N ILE A 294 -3.67 15.05 8.06
CA ILE A 294 -3.49 13.60 8.11
C ILE A 294 -2.15 13.35 8.74
N TRP A 295 -2.21 12.63 9.85
CA TRP A 295 -1.06 12.25 10.65
C TRP A 295 -0.80 10.75 10.50
N CYS A 296 0.47 10.41 10.61
CA CYS A 296 0.95 9.05 10.48
C CYS A 296 1.98 8.78 11.58
N ALA A 297 1.94 7.58 12.15
CA ALA A 297 2.98 7.12 13.06
C ALA A 297 3.43 5.70 12.73
N GLU A 298 4.71 5.43 12.96
CA GLU A 298 5.26 4.08 12.95
C GLU A 298 5.42 3.59 14.39
N ILE A 299 4.85 2.42 14.64
CA ILE A 299 4.80 1.81 15.95
C ILE A 299 5.47 0.45 15.89
N LEU A 300 6.48 0.26 16.74
CA LEU A 300 7.05 -1.04 17.04
C LEU A 300 6.18 -1.73 18.09
N ILE A 301 5.73 -2.95 17.79
CA ILE A 301 4.90 -3.78 18.67
C ILE A 301 5.72 -4.93 19.21
N GLU A 302 5.87 -4.97 20.52
CA GLU A 302 6.56 -6.02 21.24
C GLU A 302 5.56 -6.92 21.94
N SER A 303 5.70 -8.23 21.77
CA SER A 303 4.94 -9.21 22.54
C SER A 303 5.60 -9.42 23.89
N LEU A 304 4.82 -9.26 24.96
CA LEU A 304 5.23 -9.52 26.33
C LEU A 304 4.66 -10.86 26.83
N PRO A 305 5.29 -11.48 27.85
CA PRO A 305 4.73 -12.65 28.52
C PRO A 305 3.28 -12.42 28.98
N GLY A 306 2.44 -13.46 28.85
CA GLY A 306 1.03 -13.39 29.26
C GLY A 306 0.09 -12.73 28.24
N ARG A 307 0.41 -12.81 26.93
CA ARG A 307 -0.43 -12.29 25.82
C ARG A 307 -0.72 -10.79 25.94
N LYS A 308 0.29 -10.03 26.34
CA LYS A 308 0.25 -8.57 26.38
C LYS A 308 1.08 -8.01 25.22
N PHE A 309 0.70 -6.86 24.70
CA PHE A 309 1.43 -6.18 23.63
C PHE A 309 1.77 -4.76 24.06
N ARG A 310 3.01 -4.36 23.85
CA ARG A 310 3.49 -3.00 24.08
C ARG A 310 3.82 -2.34 22.76
N GLY A 311 3.31 -1.15 22.55
CA GLY A 311 3.63 -0.29 21.41
C GLY A 311 4.66 0.74 21.82
N THR A 312 5.63 1.01 20.95
CA THR A 312 6.54 2.15 21.06
C THR A 312 6.47 2.95 19.77
N VAL A 313 6.21 4.25 19.89
CA VAL A 313 6.17 5.16 18.73
C VAL A 313 7.61 5.47 18.32
N GLU A 314 8.04 4.95 17.17
CA GLU A 314 9.38 5.22 16.62
C GLU A 314 9.41 6.54 15.84
N TRP A 315 8.27 6.92 15.26
CA TRP A 315 8.11 8.13 14.45
C TRP A 315 6.65 8.56 14.39
N SER A 316 6.38 9.87 14.37
CA SER A 316 5.04 10.44 14.26
C SER A 316 5.11 11.85 13.69
N GLU A 317 4.46 12.09 12.55
CA GLU A 317 4.44 13.41 11.90
C GLU A 317 3.15 13.67 11.12
N ASN A 318 2.92 14.94 10.83
CA ASN A 318 1.94 15.36 9.83
C ASN A 318 2.48 15.01 8.43
N VAL A 319 1.74 14.21 7.67
CA VAL A 319 2.18 13.77 6.33
C VAL A 319 1.42 14.45 5.20
N PHE A 320 0.26 15.02 5.49
CA PHE A 320 -0.55 15.74 4.51
C PHE A 320 -1.45 16.75 5.20
N THR A 321 -1.62 17.91 4.57
CA THR A 321 -2.54 18.94 5.04
C THR A 321 -3.45 19.34 3.90
N PHE A 322 -4.74 19.30 4.18
CA PHE A 322 -5.78 19.70 3.25
C PHE A 322 -6.42 21.01 3.72
N GLN A 323 -6.47 22.00 2.83
CA GLN A 323 -7.16 23.27 3.09
C GLN A 323 -8.59 23.21 2.53
N GLY A 324 -9.55 23.42 3.41
CA GLY A 324 -10.97 23.46 3.08
C GLY A 324 -11.81 23.39 4.35
N CYS A 325 -12.63 24.41 4.59
CA CYS A 325 -13.83 24.25 5.43
C CYS A 325 -14.88 23.50 4.59
N GLU A 326 -15.80 22.76 5.21
CA GLU A 326 -17.23 22.96 4.89
C GLU A 326 -18.20 22.20 5.78
N SER A 327 -19.27 22.93 6.04
CA SER A 327 -20.56 22.58 6.63
C SER A 327 -21.22 21.36 6.01
N GLY A 328 -21.72 20.47 6.86
CA GLY A 328 -22.86 19.62 6.54
C GLY A 328 -22.54 18.21 6.01
N ASP A 329 -22.67 17.25 6.93
CA ASP A 329 -23.00 15.83 6.73
C ASP A 329 -21.98 14.98 5.93
N GLY A 330 -20.83 14.74 6.56
CA GLY A 330 -19.92 13.67 6.17
C GLY A 330 -18.48 13.91 6.61
N ASP A 331 -17.84 12.86 7.10
CA ASP A 331 -16.45 12.90 7.58
C ASP A 331 -15.48 13.28 6.43
N PRO A 332 -14.72 14.40 6.51
CA PRO A 332 -14.14 15.08 5.33
C PRO A 332 -12.98 14.32 4.68
N VAL A 333 -12.29 13.50 5.47
CA VAL A 333 -11.24 12.60 5.01
C VAL A 333 -11.35 11.26 5.71
N LEU A 334 -11.49 10.21 4.91
CA LEU A 334 -11.45 8.83 5.35
C LEU A 334 -10.32 8.13 4.60
N LEU A 335 -9.44 7.47 5.35
CA LEU A 335 -8.51 6.51 4.77
C LEU A 335 -9.33 5.32 4.28
N LEU A 336 -9.43 5.14 2.97
CA LEU A 336 -10.24 4.08 2.36
C LEU A 336 -9.47 2.77 2.32
N HIS A 337 -8.22 2.85 1.87
CA HIS A 337 -7.35 1.70 1.68
C HIS A 337 -5.89 2.13 1.82
N SER A 338 -5.04 1.19 2.19
CA SER A 338 -3.60 1.31 2.02
C SER A 338 -3.10 0.11 1.22
N ALA A 339 -2.05 0.32 0.44
CA ALA A 339 -1.39 -0.70 -0.35
C ALA A 339 0.11 -0.71 -0.09
N LEU A 340 0.65 -1.83 0.38
CA LEU A 340 2.09 -2.02 0.49
C LEU A 340 2.58 -2.64 -0.82
N VAL A 341 3.52 -1.97 -1.46
CA VAL A 341 4.07 -2.37 -2.76
C VAL A 341 5.54 -2.68 -2.60
N ASN A 342 5.93 -3.88 -3.05
CA ASN A 342 7.30 -4.34 -2.99
C ASN A 342 7.91 -4.22 -4.38
N PHE A 343 8.92 -3.37 -4.53
CA PHE A 343 9.75 -3.31 -5.72
C PHE A 343 10.90 -4.29 -5.51
N VAL A 344 10.93 -5.37 -6.30
CA VAL A 344 12.02 -6.36 -6.28
C VAL A 344 13.21 -5.83 -7.07
#